data_AF-A0A355RFW6-F1
#
_entry.id   AF-A0A355RFW6-F1
#
_cell.length_a   1.000
_cell.length_b   1.000
_cell.length_c   1.000
_cell.angle_alpha   90.00
_cell.angle_beta   90.00
_cell.angle_gamma   90.00
#
_symmetry.space_group_name_H-M   'P 1'
#
loop_
_entity.id
_entity.type
_entity.pdbx_description
1 polymer ?
#
loop_
_entity_poly.entity_id
_entity_poly.type
_entity_poly.pdbx_seq_one_letter_code
_entity_poly.pdbx_strand_id
1 'polypeptide(L)'
;ENDGLTTPFEPLKCHCFISECTFGLPAFQWQPQNTVFDQINAWWAETAKAGKCCLLGAYGLGKAQRLLCGLDATIGPILTHSATEATNQI
;
A
#
# COMPACT_ATOMS: atom_id res chain seq x y z
N GLU A 1 -9.69 2.33 -5.03
CA GLU A 1 -10.43 1.57 -3.99
C GLU A 1 -10.24 2.27 -2.66
N ASN A 2 -11.15 2.06 -1.70
CA ASN A 2 -10.99 2.60 -0.34
C ASN A 2 -9.71 2.02 0.27
N ASP A 3 -8.76 2.89 0.64
CA ASP A 3 -7.47 2.46 1.14
C ASP A 3 -7.43 2.22 2.65
N GLY A 4 -8.51 2.56 3.37
CA GLY A 4 -8.62 2.47 4.82
C GLY A 4 -7.81 3.53 5.56
N LEU A 5 -7.22 4.48 4.85
CA LEU A 5 -6.23 5.43 5.36
C LEU A 5 -6.59 6.88 5.06
N THR A 6 -6.94 7.15 3.81
CA THR A 6 -7.11 8.50 3.29
C THR A 6 -8.59 8.81 3.13
N THR A 7 -8.99 10.04 3.46
CA THR A 7 -10.34 10.51 3.16
C THR A 7 -10.59 10.41 1.65
N PRO A 8 -11.70 9.79 1.21
CA PRO A 8 -12.04 9.70 -0.21
C PRO A 8 -12.12 11.08 -0.87
N PHE A 9 -11.71 11.16 -2.13
CA PHE A 9 -11.90 12.37 -2.92
C PHE A 9 -13.40 12.64 -3.15
N GLU A 10 -13.84 13.85 -2.82
CA GLU A 10 -15.19 14.32 -3.08
C GLU A 10 -15.19 15.38 -4.18
N PRO A 11 -15.82 15.12 -5.35
CA PRO A 11 -15.85 16.08 -6.44
C PRO A 11 -16.73 17.28 -6.09
N LEU A 12 -16.19 18.49 -6.30
CA LEU A 12 -16.91 19.75 -6.13
C LEU A 12 -17.13 20.45 -7.47
N LYS A 13 -18.20 21.23 -7.57
CA LYS A 13 -18.49 22.04 -8.75
C LYS A 13 -17.41 23.11 -8.94
N CYS A 14 -16.80 23.15 -10.11
CA CYS A 14 -15.77 24.12 -10.48
C CYS A 14 -15.88 24.48 -11.98
N HIS A 15 -15.33 25.64 -12.37
CA HIS A 15 -15.26 26.04 -13.78
C HIS A 15 -14.10 25.34 -14.52
N CYS A 16 -13.02 25.02 -13.80
CA CYS A 16 -11.85 24.33 -14.32
C CYS A 16 -11.32 23.36 -13.26
N PHE A 17 -10.96 22.15 -13.68
CA PHE A 17 -10.39 21.11 -12.83
C PHE A 17 -9.01 20.72 -13.37
N ILE A 18 -8.00 20.84 -12.51
CA ILE A 18 -6.62 20.48 -12.83
C ILE A 18 -6.29 19.23 -12.01
N SER A 19 -5.91 18.14 -12.68
CA SER A 19 -5.46 16.91 -12.03
C SER A 19 -4.05 16.56 -12.47
N GLU A 20 -3.35 15.80 -11.63
CA GLU A 20 -2.17 15.08 -12.09
C GLU A 20 -2.57 13.97 -13.08
N CYS A 21 -1.60 13.45 -13.83
CA CYS A 21 -1.82 12.43 -14.86
C CYS A 21 -0.70 11.37 -14.88
N THR A 22 -0.09 11.07 -13.72
CA THR A 22 1.02 10.11 -13.61
C THR A 22 0.72 8.79 -14.31
N PHE A 23 -0.55 8.36 -14.27
CA PHE A 23 -1.03 7.13 -14.91
C PHE A 23 -2.10 7.40 -15.99
N GLY A 24 -2.04 8.52 -16.70
CA GLY A 24 -3.06 8.91 -17.69
C GLY A 24 -3.09 8.09 -18.98
N LEU A 25 -2.13 7.19 -19.20
CA LEU A 25 -2.08 6.33 -20.40
C LEU A 25 -2.95 5.06 -20.22
N PRO A 26 -3.68 4.59 -21.27
CA PRO A 26 -4.53 3.39 -21.18
C PRO A 26 -3.81 2.09 -20.80
N ALA A 27 -2.47 2.05 -20.92
CA ALA A 27 -1.65 0.91 -20.55
C ALA A 27 -1.62 0.67 -19.02
N PHE A 28 -1.96 1.67 -18.20
CA PHE A 28 -1.97 1.54 -16.75
C PHE A 28 -3.31 0.97 -16.27
N GLN A 29 -3.40 -0.35 -16.23
CA GLN A 29 -4.53 -1.06 -15.61
C GLN A 29 -4.07 -1.77 -14.34
N TRP A 30 -4.71 -1.43 -13.23
CA TRP A 30 -4.37 -1.96 -11.91
C TRP A 30 -5.24 -3.17 -11.57
N GLN A 31 -4.62 -4.19 -10.99
CA GLN A 31 -5.36 -5.27 -10.36
C GLN A 31 -6.13 -4.74 -9.14
N PRO A 32 -7.27 -5.35 -8.79
CA PRO A 32 -7.96 -5.06 -7.54
C PRO A 32 -7.01 -5.14 -6.35
N GLN A 33 -7.15 -4.24 -5.38
CA GLN A 33 -6.28 -4.16 -4.21
C GLN A 33 -6.22 -5.47 -3.43
N ASN A 34 -7.38 -6.10 -3.21
CA ASN A 34 -7.46 -7.36 -2.47
C ASN A 34 -6.63 -8.46 -3.16
N THR A 35 -6.73 -8.58 -4.48
CA THR A 35 -5.91 -9.52 -5.27
C THR A 35 -4.42 -9.30 -5.05
N VAL A 36 -3.96 -8.04 -5.01
CA VAL A 36 -2.54 -7.73 -4.79
C VAL A 36 -2.09 -8.10 -3.37
N PHE A 37 -2.89 -7.78 -2.34
CA PHE A 37 -2.54 -8.12 -0.97
C PHE A 37 -2.62 -9.62 -0.69
N ASP A 38 -3.58 -10.33 -1.28
CA ASP A 38 -3.66 -11.80 -1.19
C ASP A 38 -2.38 -12.44 -1.75
N GLN A 39 -1.88 -11.93 -2.88
CA GLN A 39 -0.62 -12.40 -3.47
C GLN A 39 0.60 -12.08 -2.59
N ILE A 40 0.67 -10.87 -2.03
CA ILE A 40 1.76 -10.47 -1.12
C ILE A 40 1.76 -11.34 0.14
N ASN A 41 0.59 -11.53 0.77
CA ASN A 41 0.45 -12.31 1.99
C ASN A 41 0.73 -13.80 1.75
N ALA A 42 0.27 -14.36 0.62
CA ALA A 42 0.60 -15.74 0.23
C ALA A 42 2.12 -15.91 0.02
N TRP A 43 2.77 -14.98 -0.69
CA TRP A 43 4.22 -15.00 -0.86
C TRP A 43 4.98 -14.88 0.47
N TRP A 44 4.51 -14.02 1.38
CA TRP A 44 5.10 -13.87 2.71
C TRP A 44 4.95 -15.13 3.54
N ALA A 45 3.78 -15.75 3.57
CA ALA A 45 3.53 -16.98 4.31
C ALA A 45 4.44 -18.13 3.85
N GLU A 46 4.61 -18.32 2.54
CA GLU A 46 5.52 -19.35 2.00
C GLU A 46 6.98 -19.05 2.30
N THR A 47 7.37 -17.77 2.25
CA THR A 47 8.74 -17.35 2.60
C THR A 47 9.03 -17.58 4.08
N ALA A 48 8.06 -17.29 4.96
CA ALA A 48 8.16 -17.54 6.39
C ALA A 48 8.27 -19.05 6.70
N LYS A 49 7.46 -19.90 6.06
CA LYS A 49 7.57 -21.38 6.17
C LYS A 49 8.95 -21.89 5.75
N ALA A 50 9.60 -21.25 4.79
CA ALA A 50 10.95 -21.56 4.36
C ALA A 50 12.06 -21.00 5.29
N GLY A 51 11.70 -20.40 6.43
CA GLY A 51 12.64 -19.81 7.38
C GLY A 51 13.33 -18.54 6.88
N LYS A 52 12.71 -17.81 5.94
CA LYS A 52 13.25 -16.61 5.31
C LYS A 52 12.41 -15.38 5.65
N CYS A 53 12.99 -14.20 5.41
CA CYS A 53 12.32 -12.92 5.57
C CYS A 53 11.99 -12.29 4.20
N CYS A 54 10.84 -11.61 4.11
CA CYS A 54 10.46 -10.78 2.97
C CYS A 54 10.93 -9.34 3.18
N LEU A 55 11.37 -8.69 2.10
CA LEU A 55 11.67 -7.27 2.10
C LEU A 55 10.78 -6.54 1.09
N LEU A 56 9.99 -5.57 1.57
CA LEU A 56 9.16 -4.70 0.74
C LEU A 56 9.72 -3.28 0.78
N GLY A 57 9.98 -2.71 -0.40
CA GLY A 57 10.40 -1.32 -0.55
C GLY A 57 9.20 -0.39 -0.77
N ALA A 58 9.11 0.67 0.03
CA ALA A 58 8.07 1.69 -0.09
C ALA A 58 8.59 3.08 0.30
N TYR A 59 7.95 4.13 -0.21
CA TYR A 59 8.15 5.47 0.32
C TYR A 59 7.64 5.54 1.76
N GLY A 60 8.37 6.24 2.63
CA GLY A 60 8.05 6.33 4.07
C GLY A 60 6.69 6.96 4.38
N LEU A 61 6.16 7.78 3.46
CA LEU A 61 4.82 8.34 3.51
C LEU A 61 3.98 7.84 2.32
N GLY A 62 2.71 7.50 2.58
CA GLY A 62 1.75 7.00 1.62
C GLY A 62 1.85 5.48 1.43
N LYS A 63 2.87 5.03 0.68
CA LYS A 63 2.98 3.60 0.31
C LYS A 63 3.26 2.68 1.51
N ALA A 64 4.05 3.15 2.48
CA ALA A 64 4.35 2.33 3.66
C ALA A 64 3.10 2.09 4.52
N GLN A 65 2.31 3.12 4.82
CA GLN A 65 1.05 3.03 5.55
C GLN A 65 0.09 2.10 4.81
N ARG A 66 0.03 2.23 3.49
CA ARG A 66 -0.79 1.39 2.63
C ARG A 66 -0.47 -0.09 2.77
N LEU A 67 0.82 -0.44 2.79
CA LEU A 67 1.26 -1.81 3.03
C LEU A 67 0.87 -2.27 4.44
N LEU A 68 1.14 -1.46 5.46
CA LEU A 68 0.84 -1.79 6.86
C LEU A 68 -0.65 -2.12 7.08
N CYS A 69 -1.57 -1.44 6.38
CA CYS A 69 -3.00 -1.73 6.48
C CYS A 69 -3.45 -3.01 5.76
N GLY A 70 -2.69 -3.50 4.77
CA GLY A 70 -3.09 -4.67 3.98
C GLY A 70 -2.30 -5.96 4.28
N LEU A 71 -1.23 -5.88 5.06
CA LEU A 71 -0.46 -7.04 5.50
C LEU A 71 -1.20 -7.78 6.63
N ASP A 72 -1.25 -9.11 6.53
CA ASP A 72 -1.80 -9.96 7.58
C ASP A 72 -0.76 -10.23 8.67
N ALA A 73 -0.84 -9.46 9.76
CA ALA A 73 0.08 -9.56 10.89
C ALA A 73 0.04 -10.90 11.63
N THR A 74 -0.91 -11.80 11.32
CA THR A 74 -0.93 -13.15 11.89
C THR A 74 0.12 -14.08 11.26
N ILE A 75 0.64 -13.74 10.08
CA ILE A 75 1.67 -14.51 9.38
C ILE A 75 3.02 -14.44 10.12
N GLY A 76 3.34 -13.28 10.70
CA GLY A 76 4.59 -13.06 11.41
C GLY A 76 4.82 -11.59 11.78
N PRO A 77 5.96 -11.28 12.42
CA PRO A 77 6.28 -9.92 12.81
C PRO A 77 6.52 -9.03 11.58
N ILE A 78 6.00 -7.81 11.62
CA ILE A 78 6.27 -6.76 10.64
C ILE A 78 7.31 -5.81 11.24
N LEU A 79 8.45 -5.67 10.56
CA LEU A 79 9.52 -4.78 10.99
C LEU A 79 9.60 -3.57 10.04
N THR A 80 9.76 -2.38 10.60
CA THR A 80 9.86 -1.12 9.86
C THR A 80 11.26 -0.53 9.99
N HIS A 81 11.71 0.15 8.93
CA HIS A 81 12.86 1.05 9.03
C HIS A 81 12.46 2.32 9.79
N SER A 82 13.40 2.98 10.48
CA SER A 82 13.14 4.18 11.29
C SER A 82 12.47 5.31 10.50
N ALA A 83 12.81 5.45 9.21
CA ALA A 83 12.19 6.41 8.31
C ALA A 83 10.67 6.20 8.13
N THR A 84 10.20 4.95 8.19
CA THR A 84 8.77 4.63 8.16
C THR A 84 8.15 4.85 9.54
N GLU A 85 8.84 4.45 10.60
CA GLU A 85 8.38 4.57 11.99
C GLU A 85 8.06 6.03 12.37
N ALA A 86 8.98 6.96 12.04
CA ALA A 86 8.83 8.38 12.35
C ALA A 86 7.59 9.03 11.72
N THR A 87 7.05 8.45 10.65
CA THR A 87 5.87 8.98 9.95
C THR A 87 4.56 8.38 10.48
N ASN A 88 4.63 7.35 11.34
CA ASN A 88 3.47 6.66 11.90
C ASN A 88 3.27 6.91 13.41
N GLN A 89 4.29 7.44 14.09
CA GLN A 89 4.18 7.92 15.46
C GLN A 89 3.47 9.27 15.47
N ILE A 90 2.40 9.39 16.25
CA ILE A 90 1.76 10.67 16.59
C ILE A 90 2.40 11.20 17.87
#